data_AF-A0A659JV39-F1
#
_entry.id   AF-A0A659JV39-F1
#
_cell.length_a   1.000
_cell.length_b   1.000
_cell.length_c   1.000
_cell.angle_alpha   90.00
_cell.angle_beta   90.00
_cell.angle_gamma   90.00
#
_symmetry.space_group_name_H-M   'P 1'
#
loop_
_entity.id
_entity.type
_entity.pdbx_description
1 polymer ?
#
loop_
_entity_poly.entity_id
_entity_poly.type
_entity_poly.pdbx_seq_one_letter_code
_entity_poly.pdbx_strand_id
1 'polypeptide(L)'
;MSDKTEKKAGSLHSELRIELHTQYAINTWSGRPASDGKPSLIGMPLFFRLISRINSDSLADNPWADLALVEVESLLETASQQLQKWLNDIDALMAMLPANASVSGVTSTAPLNIGVHSHTPLGYRCVYLLVGFDQLILRVFQAHHYGLMSLKERKAWLHRGSHQIRQIFSVALRYRSHPVTRQDIASNNDVARQAIEQFGELDRAILLGTRRSRFSPPVSAESIKALKAAFKRQSRKEKAAKQEVQDDQQ
;
A
#
# COMPACT_ATOMS: atom_id res chain seq x y z
N MET A 1 -42.83 12.43 -35.13
CA MET A 1 -42.27 12.58 -33.77
C MET A 1 -41.21 11.51 -33.60
N SER A 2 -39.96 11.84 -33.91
CA SER A 2 -38.85 10.87 -33.89
C SER A 2 -38.32 10.75 -32.47
N ASP A 3 -38.54 9.59 -31.88
CA ASP A 3 -38.06 9.20 -30.56
C ASP A 3 -36.51 9.11 -30.59
N LYS A 4 -35.86 10.13 -30.02
CA LYS A 4 -34.41 10.15 -29.82
C LYS A 4 -34.10 9.28 -28.60
N THR A 5 -33.93 7.99 -28.83
CA THR A 5 -33.33 7.10 -27.83
C THR A 5 -31.92 7.60 -27.50
N GLU A 6 -31.76 8.15 -26.30
CA GLU A 6 -30.46 8.58 -25.78
C GLU A 6 -29.50 7.39 -25.78
N LYS A 7 -28.47 7.45 -26.63
CA LYS A 7 -27.35 6.50 -26.62
C LYS A 7 -26.47 6.79 -25.40
N LYS A 8 -26.85 6.30 -24.23
CA LYS A 8 -25.99 6.28 -23.03
C LYS A 8 -25.34 4.91 -22.89
N ALA A 9 -24.02 4.90 -22.67
CA ALA A 9 -23.29 3.68 -22.36
C ALA A 9 -23.75 3.14 -20.99
N GLY A 10 -23.89 1.82 -20.89
CA GLY A 10 -24.17 1.13 -19.62
C GLY A 10 -22.99 1.21 -18.64
N SER A 11 -23.18 0.67 -17.43
CA SER A 11 -22.11 0.61 -16.43
C SER A 11 -20.95 -0.26 -16.92
N LEU A 12 -19.73 0.19 -16.66
CA LEU A 12 -18.53 -0.60 -16.93
C LEU A 12 -18.51 -1.82 -15.98
N HIS A 13 -18.40 -3.02 -16.54
CA HIS A 13 -18.23 -4.26 -15.80
C HIS A 13 -16.91 -4.92 -16.19
N SER A 14 -16.08 -5.23 -15.20
CA SER A 14 -14.82 -5.95 -15.37
C SER A 14 -14.58 -6.80 -14.14
N GLU A 15 -14.26 -8.07 -14.34
CA GLU A 15 -13.85 -9.00 -13.28
C GLU A 15 -12.36 -9.32 -13.46
N LEU A 16 -11.54 -9.06 -12.43
CA LEU A 16 -10.15 -9.51 -12.43
C LEU A 16 -10.10 -10.93 -11.89
N ARG A 17 -9.54 -11.87 -12.66
CA ARG A 17 -9.20 -13.21 -12.18
C ARG A 17 -7.69 -13.38 -12.11
N ILE A 18 -7.21 -14.06 -11.07
CA ILE A 18 -5.82 -14.46 -10.92
C ILE A 18 -5.71 -15.96 -10.65
N GLU A 19 -4.58 -16.53 -11.01
CA GLU A 19 -4.18 -17.89 -10.68
C GLU A 19 -2.99 -17.85 -9.72
N LEU A 20 -3.10 -18.58 -8.61
CA LEU A 20 -1.99 -18.78 -7.67
C LEU A 20 -1.53 -20.23 -7.72
N HIS A 21 -0.27 -20.45 -8.08
CA HIS A 21 0.31 -21.77 -8.26
C HIS A 21 1.02 -22.28 -7.01
N THR A 22 1.54 -21.40 -6.16
CA THR A 22 2.32 -21.80 -4.98
C THR A 22 1.50 -21.72 -3.70
N GLN A 23 1.69 -22.70 -2.81
CA GLN A 23 1.08 -22.67 -1.48
C GLN A 23 1.50 -21.43 -0.67
N TYR A 24 2.65 -20.83 -0.98
CA TYR A 24 3.12 -19.61 -0.33
C TYR A 24 2.28 -18.39 -0.71
N ALA A 25 1.95 -18.23 -1.99
CA ALA A 25 1.05 -17.19 -2.44
C ALA A 25 -0.38 -17.45 -1.94
N ILE A 26 -0.86 -18.69 -2.00
CA ILE A 26 -2.18 -19.08 -1.46
C ILE A 26 -2.28 -18.74 0.02
N ASN A 27 -1.28 -19.10 0.83
CA ASN A 27 -1.25 -18.78 2.26
C ASN A 27 -1.15 -17.27 2.53
N THR A 28 -0.50 -16.52 1.64
CA THR A 28 -0.42 -15.05 1.74
C THR A 28 -1.78 -14.41 1.39
N TRP A 29 -2.50 -14.98 0.42
CA TRP A 29 -3.87 -14.60 0.09
C TRP A 29 -4.81 -14.88 1.25
N SER A 30 -4.83 -16.11 1.78
CA SER A 30 -5.75 -16.53 2.83
C SER A 30 -5.40 -15.91 4.19
N GLY A 31 -4.12 -15.65 4.44
CA GLY A 31 -3.62 -15.45 5.78
C GLY A 31 -3.62 -16.75 6.57
N ARG A 32 -3.33 -16.65 7.88
CA ARG A 32 -3.43 -17.78 8.82
C ARG A 32 -3.88 -17.30 10.20
N PRO A 33 -4.64 -18.11 10.95
CA PRO A 33 -4.91 -17.85 12.36
C PRO A 33 -3.63 -17.95 13.19
N ALA A 34 -3.68 -17.46 14.43
CA ALA A 34 -2.62 -17.69 15.39
C ALA A 34 -2.56 -19.19 15.74
N SER A 35 -1.36 -19.70 16.00
CA SER A 35 -1.13 -21.07 16.47
C SER A 35 0.01 -21.04 17.50
N ASP A 36 0.29 -22.16 18.19
CA ASP A 36 1.35 -22.22 19.20
C ASP A 36 2.69 -21.66 18.67
N GLY A 37 3.15 -20.59 19.31
CA GLY A 37 4.38 -19.87 18.99
C GLY A 37 4.36 -19.05 17.69
N LYS A 38 3.22 -18.89 17.00
CA LYS A 38 3.12 -18.16 15.73
C LYS A 38 1.95 -17.16 15.75
N PRO A 39 2.20 -15.85 15.58
CA PRO A 39 1.13 -14.87 15.49
C PRO A 39 0.29 -15.10 14.22
N SER A 40 -0.96 -14.63 14.27
CA SER A 40 -1.83 -14.57 13.11
C SER A 40 -1.20 -13.71 12.01
N LEU A 41 -1.44 -14.10 10.76
CA LEU A 41 -1.08 -13.29 9.60
C LEU A 41 -2.37 -12.96 8.85
N ILE A 42 -2.57 -11.69 8.56
CA ILE A 42 -3.73 -11.29 7.77
C ILE A 42 -3.56 -11.75 6.31
N GLY A 43 -4.68 -12.03 5.67
CA GLY A 43 -4.75 -12.28 4.23
C GLY A 43 -5.15 -11.03 3.43
N MET A 44 -5.09 -11.15 2.11
CA MET A 44 -5.52 -10.10 1.18
C MET A 44 -6.95 -9.62 1.39
N PRO A 45 -7.96 -10.47 1.67
CA PRO A 45 -9.33 -10.01 1.91
C PRO A 45 -9.46 -9.04 3.08
N LEU A 46 -8.70 -9.26 4.17
CA LEU A 46 -8.68 -8.31 5.28
C LEU A 46 -7.91 -7.04 4.90
N PHE A 47 -6.78 -7.15 4.19
CA PHE A 47 -6.07 -5.99 3.67
C PHE A 47 -6.98 -5.10 2.80
N PHE A 48 -7.80 -5.67 1.91
CA PHE A 48 -8.76 -4.90 1.09
C PHE A 48 -9.74 -4.10 1.93
N ARG A 49 -10.29 -4.68 3.00
CA ARG A 49 -11.19 -3.96 3.90
C ARG A 49 -10.47 -2.80 4.58
N LEU A 50 -9.24 -3.03 5.06
CA LEU A 50 -8.45 -2.00 5.74
C LEU A 50 -8.07 -0.86 4.80
N ILE A 51 -7.52 -1.15 3.61
CA ILE A 51 -7.13 -0.11 2.66
C ILE A 51 -8.33 0.66 2.12
N SER A 52 -9.49 0.01 1.97
CA SER A 52 -10.74 0.68 1.58
C SER A 52 -11.19 1.66 2.66
N ARG A 53 -11.08 1.29 3.95
CA ARG A 53 -11.37 2.20 5.06
C ARG A 53 -10.42 3.40 5.07
N ILE A 54 -9.11 3.18 4.89
CA ILE A 54 -8.12 4.27 4.79
C ILE A 54 -8.49 5.21 3.63
N ASN A 55 -8.88 4.65 2.48
CA ASN A 55 -9.29 5.44 1.33
C ASN A 55 -10.56 6.27 1.60
N SER A 56 -11.55 5.70 2.30
CA SER A 56 -12.75 6.43 2.73
C SER A 56 -12.42 7.55 3.72
N ASP A 57 -11.53 7.33 4.67
CA ASP A 57 -11.11 8.37 5.62
C ASP A 57 -10.34 9.49 4.91
N SER A 58 -9.50 9.15 3.92
CA SER A 58 -8.83 10.14 3.05
C SER A 58 -9.84 10.97 2.25
N LEU A 59 -10.92 10.34 1.75
CA LEU A 59 -12.03 11.04 1.09
C LEU A 59 -12.76 11.98 2.06
N ALA A 60 -12.87 11.59 3.33
CA ALA A 60 -13.40 12.41 4.41
C ALA A 60 -12.41 13.49 4.93
N ASP A 61 -11.37 13.81 4.14
CA ASP A 61 -10.37 14.84 4.41
C ASP A 61 -9.50 14.60 5.65
N ASN A 62 -9.29 13.32 6.03
CA ASN A 62 -8.37 12.94 7.10
C ASN A 62 -6.91 12.92 6.60
N PRO A 63 -6.00 13.74 7.17
CA PRO A 63 -4.62 13.79 6.71
C PRO A 63 -3.73 12.62 7.16
N TRP A 64 -4.07 11.91 8.25
CA TRP A 64 -3.35 10.67 8.64
C TRP A 64 -3.69 9.51 7.72
N ALA A 65 -4.91 9.50 7.16
CA ALA A 65 -5.28 8.55 6.13
C ALA A 65 -4.43 8.77 4.85
N ASP A 66 -4.21 10.02 4.45
CA ASP A 66 -3.32 10.35 3.33
C ASP A 66 -1.87 9.89 3.58
N LEU A 67 -1.35 10.07 4.80
CA LEU A 67 -0.03 9.54 5.17
C LEU A 67 0.03 8.02 4.98
N ALA A 68 -0.96 7.29 5.48
CA ALA A 68 -1.01 5.84 5.35
C ALA A 68 -1.09 5.38 3.88
N LEU A 69 -1.84 6.08 3.02
CA LEU A 69 -1.89 5.78 1.58
C LEU A 69 -0.54 6.04 0.90
N VAL A 70 0.15 7.13 1.26
CA VAL A 70 1.51 7.43 0.76
C VAL A 70 2.49 6.33 1.17
N GLU A 71 2.45 5.88 2.42
CA GLU A 71 3.31 4.80 2.91
C GLU A 71 3.04 3.49 2.17
N VAL A 72 1.76 3.12 1.99
CA VAL A 72 1.37 1.92 1.23
C VAL A 72 1.84 2.00 -0.22
N GLU A 73 1.64 3.13 -0.89
CA GLU A 73 2.09 3.31 -2.27
C GLU A 73 3.61 3.21 -2.40
N SER A 74 4.35 3.86 -1.50
CA SER A 74 5.81 3.84 -1.49
C SER A 74 6.37 2.43 -1.30
N LEU A 75 5.79 1.67 -0.36
CA LEU A 75 6.15 0.27 -0.14
C LEU A 75 5.80 -0.61 -1.33
N LEU A 76 4.64 -0.40 -1.96
CA LEU A 76 4.26 -1.14 -3.17
C LEU A 76 5.22 -0.88 -4.32
N GLU A 77 5.60 0.37 -4.54
CA GLU A 77 6.53 0.76 -5.60
C GLU A 77 7.92 0.13 -5.36
N THR A 78 8.45 0.29 -4.14
CA THR A 78 9.74 -0.30 -3.74
C THR A 78 9.72 -1.83 -3.87
N ALA A 79 8.69 -2.48 -3.36
CA ALA A 79 8.55 -3.94 -3.42
C ALA A 79 8.42 -4.44 -4.86
N SER A 80 7.70 -3.71 -5.73
CA SER A 80 7.54 -4.10 -7.14
C SER A 80 8.87 -4.01 -7.90
N GLN A 81 9.64 -2.94 -7.71
CA GLN A 81 10.96 -2.78 -8.31
C GLN A 81 11.93 -3.86 -7.82
N GLN A 82 11.92 -4.12 -6.51
CA GLN A 82 12.76 -5.13 -5.90
C GLN A 82 12.40 -6.55 -6.38
N LEU A 83 11.12 -6.85 -6.54
CA LEU A 83 10.63 -8.11 -7.07
C LEU A 83 11.05 -8.32 -8.53
N GLN A 84 10.98 -7.29 -9.36
CA GLN A 84 11.45 -7.38 -10.74
C GLN A 84 12.94 -7.68 -10.82
N LYS A 85 13.74 -7.03 -9.97
CA LYS A 85 15.17 -7.33 -9.86
C LYS A 85 15.40 -8.80 -9.47
N TRP A 86 14.66 -9.31 -8.49
CA TRP A 86 14.79 -10.71 -8.07
C TRP A 86 14.37 -11.71 -9.13
N LEU A 87 13.32 -11.42 -9.92
CA LEU A 87 12.94 -12.25 -11.06
C LEU A 87 14.09 -12.33 -12.06
N ASN A 88 14.69 -11.18 -12.42
CA ASN A 88 15.84 -11.14 -13.32
C ASN A 88 17.06 -11.90 -12.76
N ASP A 89 17.32 -11.78 -11.45
CA ASP A 89 18.43 -12.50 -10.79
C ASP A 89 18.26 -14.03 -10.89
N ILE A 90 17.03 -14.53 -10.69
CA ILE A 90 16.73 -15.96 -10.81
C ILE A 90 16.74 -16.42 -12.26
N ASP A 91 16.21 -15.62 -13.19
CA ASP A 91 16.25 -15.94 -14.63
C ASP A 91 17.70 -16.01 -15.14
N ALA A 92 18.59 -15.12 -14.67
CA ALA A 92 20.02 -15.18 -14.96
C ALA A 92 20.70 -16.44 -14.38
N LEU A 93 20.30 -16.88 -13.20
CA LEU A 93 20.77 -18.12 -12.60
C LEU A 93 20.30 -19.35 -13.40
N MET A 94 19.06 -19.35 -13.87
CA MET A 94 18.53 -20.41 -14.75
C MET A 94 19.28 -20.47 -16.09
N ALA A 95 19.78 -19.34 -16.60
CA ALA A 95 20.59 -19.30 -17.82
C ALA A 95 21.98 -19.94 -17.70
N MET A 96 22.41 -20.35 -16.50
CA MET A 96 23.66 -21.09 -16.29
C MET A 96 23.57 -22.58 -16.64
N LEU A 97 22.38 -23.07 -17.01
CA LEU A 97 22.22 -24.44 -17.48
C LEU A 97 23.06 -24.69 -18.76
N PRO A 98 23.54 -25.92 -18.97
CA PRO A 98 24.27 -26.28 -20.18
C PRO A 98 23.50 -25.89 -21.44
N ALA A 99 24.21 -25.44 -22.49
CA ALA A 99 23.59 -24.91 -23.70
C ALA A 99 22.66 -25.90 -24.44
N ASN A 100 22.83 -27.21 -24.22
CA ASN A 100 22.00 -28.28 -24.77
C ASN A 100 20.86 -28.71 -23.83
N ALA A 101 20.70 -28.07 -22.67
CA ALA A 101 19.60 -28.30 -21.74
C ALA A 101 18.57 -27.16 -21.85
N SER A 102 17.31 -27.51 -22.11
CA SER A 102 16.18 -26.58 -22.10
C SER A 102 15.19 -26.96 -21.02
N VAL A 103 14.73 -25.97 -20.25
CA VAL A 103 13.75 -26.16 -19.19
C VAL A 103 12.46 -25.45 -19.57
N SER A 104 11.32 -26.14 -19.51
CA SER A 104 10.01 -25.54 -19.77
C SER A 104 9.60 -24.62 -18.62
N GLY A 105 8.63 -23.73 -18.85
CA GLY A 105 8.01 -22.97 -17.76
C GLY A 105 7.43 -23.90 -16.68
N VAL A 106 7.50 -23.48 -15.43
CA VAL A 106 6.92 -24.20 -14.29
C VAL A 106 5.55 -23.64 -13.94
N THR A 107 4.55 -24.52 -13.85
CA THR A 107 3.19 -24.19 -13.41
C THR A 107 2.68 -25.29 -12.48
N SER A 108 1.74 -24.92 -11.59
CA SER A 108 0.98 -25.92 -10.83
C SER A 108 0.03 -26.68 -11.76
N THR A 109 -0.13 -27.98 -11.53
CA THR A 109 -1.15 -28.80 -12.21
C THR A 109 -2.58 -28.47 -11.76
N ALA A 110 -2.74 -27.81 -10.61
CA ALA A 110 -4.01 -27.36 -10.07
C ALA A 110 -3.85 -25.99 -9.40
N PRO A 111 -3.74 -24.88 -10.18
CA PRO A 111 -3.68 -23.54 -9.62
C PRO A 111 -4.99 -23.14 -8.94
N LEU A 112 -4.90 -22.34 -7.88
CA LEU A 112 -6.06 -21.74 -7.24
C LEU A 112 -6.53 -20.53 -8.05
N ASN A 113 -7.74 -20.62 -8.59
CA ASN A 113 -8.40 -19.55 -9.33
C ASN A 113 -9.19 -18.63 -8.38
N ILE A 114 -8.95 -17.33 -8.47
CA ILE A 114 -9.53 -16.34 -7.55
C ILE A 114 -10.12 -15.16 -8.34
N GLY A 115 -11.40 -14.86 -8.12
CA GLY A 115 -12.03 -13.60 -8.53
C GLY A 115 -11.67 -12.49 -7.55
N VAL A 116 -10.97 -11.46 -8.03
CA VAL A 116 -10.43 -10.37 -7.23
C VAL A 116 -11.35 -9.15 -7.32
N HIS A 117 -11.83 -8.71 -6.16
CA HIS A 117 -12.64 -7.52 -6.03
C HIS A 117 -12.02 -6.59 -5.00
N SER A 118 -11.33 -5.55 -5.47
CA SER A 118 -10.83 -4.47 -4.62
C SER A 118 -11.55 -3.17 -4.93
N HIS A 119 -11.83 -2.39 -3.88
CA HIS A 119 -12.46 -1.08 -4.01
C HIS A 119 -11.44 0.07 -4.12
N THR A 120 -10.14 -0.25 -4.17
CA THR A 120 -9.08 0.77 -4.28
C THR A 120 -8.00 0.34 -5.29
N PRO A 121 -7.40 1.28 -6.04
CA PRO A 121 -6.28 0.96 -6.93
C PRO A 121 -5.08 0.35 -6.18
N LEU A 122 -4.78 0.82 -4.96
CA LEU A 122 -3.70 0.26 -4.13
C LEU A 122 -3.95 -1.19 -3.75
N GLY A 123 -5.21 -1.58 -3.55
CA GLY A 123 -5.58 -2.98 -3.33
C GLY A 123 -5.26 -3.86 -4.54
N TYR A 124 -5.60 -3.43 -5.76
CA TYR A 124 -5.21 -4.14 -6.98
C TYR A 124 -3.70 -4.19 -7.18
N ARG A 125 -2.97 -3.10 -6.91
CA ARG A 125 -1.49 -3.11 -6.99
C ARG A 125 -0.87 -4.13 -6.03
N CYS A 126 -1.47 -4.30 -4.84
CA CYS A 126 -1.04 -5.33 -3.90
C CYS A 126 -1.29 -6.75 -4.41
N VAL A 127 -2.36 -6.97 -5.19
CA VAL A 127 -2.60 -8.24 -5.90
C VAL A 127 -1.54 -8.51 -6.95
N TYR A 128 -1.17 -7.51 -7.76
CA TYR A 128 -0.14 -7.69 -8.78
C TYR A 128 1.21 -8.05 -8.15
N LEU A 129 1.54 -7.44 -7.01
CA LEU A 129 2.72 -7.81 -6.24
C LEU A 129 2.65 -9.27 -5.74
N LEU A 130 1.47 -9.73 -5.28
CA LEU A 130 1.27 -11.12 -4.87
C LEU A 130 1.44 -12.11 -6.03
N VAL A 131 0.90 -11.79 -7.21
CA VAL A 131 1.07 -12.60 -8.42
C VAL A 131 2.54 -12.68 -8.81
N GLY A 132 3.25 -11.55 -8.81
CA GLY A 132 4.69 -11.57 -9.08
C GLY A 132 5.49 -12.34 -8.02
N PHE A 133 5.08 -12.30 -6.75
CA PHE A 133 5.67 -13.14 -5.70
C PHE A 133 5.44 -14.64 -5.99
N ASP A 134 4.25 -15.02 -6.43
CA ASP A 134 3.96 -16.41 -6.85
C ASP A 134 4.89 -16.86 -7.98
N GLN A 135 5.08 -16.00 -8.98
CA GLN A 135 5.99 -16.23 -10.11
C GLN A 135 7.46 -16.34 -9.70
N LEU A 136 7.89 -15.55 -8.71
CA LEU A 136 9.23 -15.65 -8.14
C LEU A 136 9.42 -17.00 -7.44
N ILE A 137 8.45 -17.42 -6.62
CA ILE A 137 8.58 -18.67 -5.87
C ILE A 137 8.59 -19.90 -6.80
N LEU A 138 7.80 -19.88 -7.86
CA LEU A 138 7.86 -20.89 -8.91
C LEU A 138 9.28 -21.05 -9.48
N ARG A 139 9.90 -19.94 -9.92
CA ARG A 139 11.27 -19.95 -10.47
C ARG A 139 12.30 -20.39 -9.43
N VAL A 140 12.15 -19.95 -8.18
CA VAL A 140 13.01 -20.38 -7.06
C VAL A 140 12.92 -21.89 -6.82
N PHE A 141 11.74 -22.49 -6.94
CA PHE A 141 11.60 -23.95 -6.85
C PHE A 141 12.22 -24.66 -8.04
N GLN A 142 12.06 -24.11 -9.23
CA GLN A 142 12.66 -24.65 -10.44
C GLN A 142 14.19 -24.64 -10.36
N ALA A 143 14.79 -23.51 -10.02
CA ALA A 143 16.23 -23.36 -9.82
C ALA A 143 16.77 -24.36 -8.79
N HIS A 144 16.05 -24.53 -7.67
CA HIS A 144 16.42 -25.52 -6.66
C HIS A 144 16.29 -26.96 -7.16
N HIS A 145 15.21 -27.29 -7.87
CA HIS A 145 14.96 -28.63 -8.39
C HIS A 145 16.07 -29.09 -9.34
N TYR A 146 16.55 -28.18 -10.20
CA TYR A 146 17.64 -28.46 -11.13
C TYR A 146 19.05 -28.26 -10.54
N GLY A 147 19.17 -28.11 -9.21
CA GLY A 147 20.47 -28.08 -8.54
C GLY A 147 21.25 -26.76 -8.64
N LEU A 148 20.63 -25.69 -9.14
CA LEU A 148 21.25 -24.36 -9.25
C LEU A 148 21.14 -23.55 -7.95
N MET A 149 20.35 -24.02 -6.99
CA MET A 149 20.10 -23.34 -5.72
C MET A 149 20.05 -24.32 -4.55
N SER A 150 20.75 -24.00 -3.46
CA SER A 150 20.71 -24.77 -2.22
C SER A 150 19.37 -24.66 -1.50
N LEU A 151 19.09 -25.60 -0.60
CA LEU A 151 17.90 -25.54 0.27
C LEU A 151 17.90 -24.29 1.17
N LYS A 152 19.09 -23.82 1.60
CA LYS A 152 19.24 -22.63 2.44
C LYS A 152 18.84 -21.37 1.67
N GLU A 153 19.33 -21.22 0.44
CA GLU A 153 18.98 -20.10 -0.44
C GLU A 153 17.50 -20.10 -0.78
N ARG A 154 16.92 -21.27 -1.10
CA ARG A 154 15.49 -21.42 -1.34
C ARG A 154 14.66 -20.90 -0.17
N LYS A 155 15.00 -21.29 1.06
CA LYS A 155 14.32 -20.81 2.28
C LYS A 155 14.47 -19.30 2.47
N ALA A 156 15.65 -18.75 2.20
CA ALA A 156 15.88 -17.31 2.27
C ALA A 156 15.01 -16.53 1.28
N TRP A 157 14.86 -17.01 0.04
CA TRP A 157 13.99 -16.41 -0.97
C TRP A 157 12.52 -16.37 -0.54
N LEU A 158 12.01 -17.47 0.00
CA LEU A 158 10.64 -17.55 0.53
C LEU A 158 10.38 -16.52 1.65
N HIS A 159 11.35 -16.36 2.55
CA HIS A 159 11.26 -15.39 3.63
C HIS A 159 11.28 -13.95 3.10
N ARG A 160 12.21 -13.63 2.18
CA ARG A 160 12.38 -12.30 1.58
C ARG A 160 11.13 -11.83 0.85
N GLY A 161 10.59 -12.64 -0.07
CA GLY A 161 9.43 -12.26 -0.87
C GLY A 161 8.17 -12.06 -0.01
N SER A 162 7.91 -12.99 0.93
CA SER A 162 6.76 -12.88 1.81
C SER A 162 6.87 -11.72 2.81
N HIS A 163 8.09 -11.29 3.16
CA HIS A 163 8.30 -10.14 4.03
C HIS A 163 7.87 -8.82 3.38
N GLN A 164 8.12 -8.63 2.08
CA GLN A 164 7.72 -7.42 1.35
C GLN A 164 6.21 -7.18 1.42
N ILE A 165 5.41 -8.21 1.16
CA ILE A 165 3.95 -8.14 1.24
C ILE A 165 3.50 -7.87 2.69
N ARG A 166 4.12 -8.53 3.67
CA ARG A 166 3.80 -8.31 5.10
C ARG A 166 4.09 -6.87 5.57
N GLN A 167 5.13 -6.22 5.05
CA GLN A 167 5.40 -4.82 5.37
C GLN A 167 4.26 -3.91 4.90
N ILE A 168 3.73 -4.12 3.70
CA ILE A 168 2.58 -3.37 3.18
C ILE A 168 1.34 -3.59 4.06
N PHE A 169 1.08 -4.84 4.43
CA PHE A 169 -0.03 -5.19 5.34
C PHE A 169 0.10 -4.51 6.70
N SER A 170 1.32 -4.36 7.21
CA SER A 170 1.56 -3.76 8.51
C SER A 170 1.12 -2.29 8.58
N VAL A 171 1.26 -1.53 7.49
CA VAL A 171 0.80 -0.13 7.43
C VAL A 171 -0.73 -0.08 7.60
N ALA A 172 -1.45 -0.91 6.83
CA ALA A 172 -2.90 -0.95 6.91
C ALA A 172 -3.42 -1.44 8.28
N LEU A 173 -2.69 -2.32 8.96
CA LEU A 173 -3.04 -2.80 10.30
C LEU A 173 -2.79 -1.79 11.42
N ARG A 174 -1.71 -1.01 11.28
CA ARG A 174 -1.33 0.03 12.25
C ARG A 174 -2.23 1.25 12.16
N TYR A 175 -2.83 1.49 10.99
CA TYR A 175 -3.77 2.58 10.83
C TYR A 175 -4.95 2.47 11.81
N ARG A 176 -5.22 3.57 12.52
CA ARG A 176 -6.36 3.74 13.40
C ARG A 176 -7.14 4.94 12.90
N SER A 177 -8.38 4.67 12.49
CA SER A 177 -9.29 5.69 12.00
C SER A 177 -9.72 6.60 13.16
N HIS A 178 -9.70 7.91 12.91
CA HIS A 178 -10.12 8.94 13.83
C HIS A 178 -10.89 10.01 13.04
N PRO A 179 -12.03 10.52 13.54
CA PRO A 179 -12.85 11.49 12.82
C PRO A 179 -12.23 12.89 12.91
N VAL A 180 -11.14 13.13 12.20
CA VAL A 180 -10.43 14.42 12.16
C VAL A 180 -10.25 14.86 10.71
N THR A 181 -10.53 16.13 10.46
CA THR A 181 -10.37 16.77 9.16
C THR A 181 -9.26 17.81 9.20
N ARG A 182 -8.80 18.24 8.02
CA ARG A 182 -7.89 19.38 7.92
C ARG A 182 -8.49 20.69 8.44
N GLN A 183 -9.82 20.84 8.38
CA GLN A 183 -10.52 22.00 8.90
C GLN A 183 -10.46 22.06 10.45
N ASP A 184 -10.55 20.91 11.11
CA ASP A 184 -10.38 20.79 12.56
C ASP A 184 -9.00 21.27 12.98
N ILE A 185 -7.97 20.85 12.24
CA ILE A 185 -6.57 21.25 12.47
C ILE A 185 -6.39 22.75 12.23
N ALA A 186 -6.96 23.30 11.15
CA ALA A 186 -6.91 24.74 10.88
C ALA A 186 -7.57 25.58 11.99
N SER A 187 -8.57 25.02 12.68
CA SER A 187 -9.30 25.67 13.76
C SER A 187 -8.70 25.40 15.15
N ASN A 188 -7.71 24.51 15.26
CA ASN A 188 -7.09 24.09 16.52
C ASN A 188 -8.10 23.63 17.59
N ASN A 189 -9.13 22.89 17.18
CA ASN A 189 -10.18 22.41 18.07
C ASN A 189 -9.75 21.19 18.89
N ASP A 190 -10.60 20.73 19.81
CA ASP A 190 -10.31 19.59 20.68
C ASP A 190 -10.06 18.29 19.88
N VAL A 191 -10.80 18.07 18.78
CA VAL A 191 -10.65 16.91 17.90
C VAL A 191 -9.24 16.86 17.29
N ALA A 192 -8.74 18.00 16.80
CA ALA A 192 -7.39 18.10 16.27
C ALA A 192 -6.31 17.85 17.35
N ARG A 193 -6.50 18.40 18.55
CA ARG A 193 -5.56 18.20 19.67
C ARG A 193 -5.50 16.73 20.09
N GLN A 194 -6.64 16.06 20.21
CA GLN A 194 -6.69 14.62 20.52
C GLN A 194 -6.02 13.78 19.44
N ALA A 195 -6.25 14.10 18.15
CA ALA A 195 -5.61 13.37 17.06
C ALA A 195 -4.08 13.55 17.06
N ILE A 196 -3.57 14.75 17.33
CA ILE A 196 -2.13 15.02 17.43
C ILE A 196 -1.53 14.30 18.64
N GLU A 197 -2.21 14.31 19.79
CA GLU A 197 -1.76 13.58 20.98
C GLU A 197 -1.68 12.07 20.71
N GLN A 198 -2.68 11.51 20.02
CA GLN A 198 -2.76 10.07 19.77
C GLN A 198 -1.80 9.59 18.66
N PHE A 199 -1.62 10.37 17.60
CA PHE A 199 -0.92 9.93 16.38
C PHE A 199 0.36 10.70 16.06
N GLY A 200 0.66 11.74 16.84
CA GLY A 200 1.77 12.65 16.58
C GLY A 200 1.44 13.69 15.51
N GLU A 201 2.34 14.66 15.39
CA GLU A 201 2.26 15.73 14.39
C GLU A 201 2.56 15.20 12.98
N LEU A 202 1.87 15.76 11.99
CA LEU A 202 2.07 15.42 10.58
C LEU A 202 2.97 16.43 9.89
N ASP A 203 3.74 15.93 8.93
CA ASP A 203 4.50 16.77 8.00
C ASP A 203 3.57 17.73 7.25
N ARG A 204 4.02 18.98 7.09
CA ARG A 204 3.25 20.05 6.47
C ARG A 204 2.83 19.72 5.04
N ALA A 205 3.63 18.97 4.28
CA ALA A 205 3.29 18.55 2.93
C ALA A 205 2.10 17.58 2.89
N ILE A 206 1.97 16.71 3.90
CA ILE A 206 0.78 15.85 4.05
C ILE A 206 -0.44 16.71 4.42
N LEU A 207 -0.28 17.60 5.41
CA LEU A 207 -1.36 18.50 5.86
C LEU A 207 -1.86 19.39 4.72
N LEU A 208 -0.97 19.94 3.90
CA LEU A 208 -1.33 20.77 2.75
C LEU A 208 -1.73 19.97 1.50
N GLY A 209 -1.73 18.64 1.58
CA GLY A 209 -2.09 17.77 0.47
C GLY A 209 -1.13 17.84 -0.72
N THR A 210 0.07 18.39 -0.55
CA THR A 210 1.10 18.45 -1.59
C THR A 210 1.86 17.13 -1.71
N ARG A 211 1.93 16.36 -0.63
CA ARG A 211 2.39 14.97 -0.62
C ARG A 211 1.20 14.06 -0.33
N ARG A 212 0.73 13.33 -1.34
CA ARG A 212 -0.39 12.39 -1.25
C ARG A 212 -0.14 11.20 -2.16
N SER A 213 -0.86 10.10 -1.94
CA SER A 213 -0.82 9.00 -2.89
C SER A 213 -1.39 9.46 -4.23
N ARG A 214 -0.82 8.97 -5.34
CA ARG A 214 -1.39 9.20 -6.68
C ARG A 214 -2.79 8.61 -6.84
N PHE A 215 -3.19 7.72 -5.93
CA PHE A 215 -4.48 7.05 -5.89
C PHE A 215 -5.40 7.59 -4.79
N SER A 216 -4.98 8.62 -4.06
CA SER A 216 -5.85 9.25 -3.06
C SER A 216 -7.05 9.95 -3.74
N PRO A 217 -8.23 9.95 -3.11
CA PRO A 217 -9.38 10.75 -3.53
C PRO A 217 -9.07 12.26 -3.50
N PRO A 218 -9.87 13.12 -4.17
CA PRO A 218 -9.64 14.57 -4.14
C PRO A 218 -9.70 15.14 -2.71
N VAL A 219 -8.89 16.17 -2.46
CA VAL A 219 -8.83 16.89 -1.17
C VAL A 219 -9.73 18.13 -1.19
N SER A 220 -10.28 18.51 -0.04
CA SER A 220 -11.08 19.72 0.10
C SER A 220 -10.24 20.99 -0.11
N ALA A 221 -10.53 21.74 -1.18
CA ALA A 221 -9.85 22.99 -1.47
C ALA A 221 -10.06 24.05 -0.36
N GLU A 222 -11.24 24.03 0.27
CA GLU A 222 -11.59 24.93 1.39
C GLU A 222 -10.74 24.63 2.62
N SER A 223 -10.60 23.36 2.99
CA SER A 223 -9.78 22.95 4.13
C SER A 223 -8.30 23.30 3.92
N ILE A 224 -7.78 23.13 2.69
CA ILE A 224 -6.41 23.53 2.34
C ILE A 224 -6.23 25.05 2.48
N LYS A 225 -7.21 25.85 2.04
CA LYS A 225 -7.18 27.31 2.19
C LYS A 225 -7.17 27.71 3.67
N ALA A 226 -8.01 27.06 4.48
CA ALA A 226 -8.07 27.29 5.93
C ALA A 226 -6.74 26.97 6.61
N LEU A 227 -6.12 25.82 6.31
CA LEU A 227 -4.80 25.45 6.84
C LEU A 227 -3.71 26.45 6.45
N LYS A 228 -3.66 26.88 5.18
CA LYS A 228 -2.70 27.90 4.74
C LYS A 228 -2.87 29.21 5.51
N ALA A 229 -4.10 29.63 5.76
CA ALA A 229 -4.40 30.82 6.54
C ALA A 229 -3.97 30.65 8.01
N ALA A 230 -4.24 29.49 8.62
CA ALA A 230 -3.85 29.16 9.99
C ALA A 230 -2.31 29.20 10.16
N PHE A 231 -1.56 28.55 9.26
CA PHE A 231 -0.10 28.58 9.28
C PHE A 231 0.45 30.00 9.09
N LYS A 232 -0.16 30.81 8.23
CA LYS A 232 0.24 32.23 8.06
C LYS A 232 0.02 33.02 9.35
N ARG A 233 -1.09 32.80 10.06
CA ARG A 233 -1.38 33.43 11.36
C ARG A 233 -0.37 33.00 12.42
N GLN A 234 -0.06 31.71 12.53
CA GLN A 234 0.95 31.19 13.47
C GLN A 234 2.33 31.82 13.22
N SER A 235 2.79 31.83 11.96
CA SER A 235 4.10 32.43 11.61
C SER A 235 4.19 33.94 11.93
N ARG A 236 3.06 34.68 11.86
CA ARG A 236 3.01 36.09 12.24
C ARG A 236 3.10 36.26 13.76
N LYS A 237 2.38 35.43 14.52
CA LYS A 237 2.44 35.44 15.99
C LYS A 237 3.84 35.10 16.51
N GLU A 238 4.49 34.09 15.94
CA GLU A 238 5.86 33.70 16.30
C GLU A 238 6.87 34.81 16.02
N LYS A 239 6.70 35.56 14.92
CA LYS A 239 7.54 36.73 14.61
C LYS A 239 7.32 37.86 15.59
N ALA A 240 6.07 38.17 15.93
CA ALA A 240 5.75 39.22 16.90
C ALA A 240 6.31 38.89 18.30
N ALA A 241 6.12 37.65 18.77
CA ALA A 241 6.64 37.22 20.07
C ALA A 241 8.18 37.26 20.14
N LYS A 242 8.88 36.94 19.04
CA LYS A 242 10.35 37.06 18.99
C LYS A 242 10.84 38.50 19.00
N GLN A 243 10.04 39.42 18.49
CA GLN A 243 10.37 40.84 18.43
C GLN A 243 10.14 41.51 19.79
N GLU A 244 9.05 41.19 20.49
CA GLU A 244 8.79 41.62 21.88
C GLU A 244 9.88 41.13 22.84
N VAL A 245 10.35 39.89 22.71
CA VAL A 245 11.45 39.36 23.54
C VAL A 245 12.80 40.03 23.23
N GLN A 246 12.99 40.58 22.02
CA GLN A 246 14.19 41.34 21.67
C GLN A 246 14.14 42.78 22.20
N ASP A 247 12.96 43.40 22.19
CA ASP A 247 12.75 44.76 22.70
C ASP A 247 12.80 44.80 24.25
N ASP A 248 12.39 43.73 24.95
CA ASP A 248 12.51 43.62 26.42
C ASP A 248 13.95 43.30 26.92
N GLN A 249 14.88 42.98 26.02
CA GLN A 249 16.29 42.69 26.33
C GLN A 249 17.25 43.84 26.00
N GLN A 250 16.73 44.99 25.54
CA GLN A 250 17.48 46.23 25.28
C GLN A 250 17.14 47.29 26.33
#